data_AF-A0A094EN58-F1
#
_entry.id   AF-A0A094EN58-F1
#
_cell.length_a   1.000
_cell.length_b   1.000
_cell.length_c   1.000
_cell.angle_alpha   90.00
_cell.angle_beta   90.00
_cell.angle_gamma   90.00
#
_symmetry.space_group_name_H-M   'P 1'
#
loop_
_entity.id
_entity.type
_entity.pdbx_description
1 polymer ?
#
loop_
_entity_poly.entity_id
_entity_poly.type
_entity_poly.pdbx_seq_one_letter_code
_entity_poly.pdbx_strand_id
1 'polypeptide(L)'
;MPKNAEEAWFLTAKEKEVMRARKQRDFMYTPIQANYLTIPVYAMATIAVGVLSFLSDRLNTRVTLLAVVPIPVIIGYAIVIRTANIAASYFAMFLVASSIYIFNYLVLTWISINLALDYKRSVSIPIFVSVANVSGVLSSNIYPATDAPRYIIRNSVSLALLRSCNMKKEKLIADGETENGKEGDRGLYFKYLL
;
A
#
# COMPACT_ATOMS: atom_id res chain seq x y z
N MET A 1 35.00 -7.99 13.62
CA MET A 1 33.78 -7.37 13.07
C MET A 1 33.47 -6.12 13.89
N PRO A 2 33.06 -5.00 13.27
CA PRO A 2 32.62 -3.82 14.01
C PRO A 2 31.42 -4.18 14.90
N LYS A 3 31.45 -3.78 16.17
CA LYS A 3 30.36 -4.06 17.12
C LYS A 3 29.09 -3.24 16.82
N ASN A 4 29.25 -2.11 16.12
CA ASN A 4 28.19 -1.18 15.76
C ASN A 4 28.19 -0.92 14.24
N ALA A 5 27.01 -0.89 13.64
CA ALA A 5 26.83 -0.66 12.20
C ALA A 5 27.38 0.70 11.73
N GLU A 6 27.55 1.67 12.63
CA GLU A 6 28.04 3.04 12.35
C GLU A 6 29.56 3.13 12.19
N GLU A 7 30.29 2.16 12.76
CA GLU A 7 31.76 2.09 12.75
C GLU A 7 32.28 1.14 11.68
N ALA A 8 31.41 0.65 10.80
CA ALA A 8 31.80 -0.26 9.74
C ALA A 8 32.79 0.43 8.79
N TRP A 9 33.94 -0.22 8.57
CA TRP A 9 35.05 0.32 7.78
C TRP A 9 34.74 0.42 6.29
N PHE A 10 33.74 -0.33 5.80
CA PHE A 10 33.27 -0.34 4.41
C PHE A 10 32.25 0.76 4.08
N LEU A 11 31.81 1.56 5.06
CA LEU A 11 30.80 2.60 4.86
C LEU A 11 31.45 3.96 4.52
N THR A 12 30.88 4.62 3.53
CA THR A 12 31.18 6.00 3.13
C THR A 12 30.75 6.97 4.24
N ALA A 13 31.38 8.15 4.35
CA ALA A 13 31.05 9.15 5.38
C ALA A 13 29.55 9.51 5.42
N LYS A 14 28.92 9.66 4.24
CA LYS A 14 27.49 9.92 4.09
C LYS A 14 26.61 8.77 4.62
N GLU A 15 27.04 7.53 4.43
CA GLU A 15 26.29 6.35 4.90
C GLU A 15 26.37 6.23 6.42
N LYS A 16 27.52 6.57 7.02
CA LYS A 16 27.68 6.63 8.47
C LYS A 16 26.78 7.70 9.11
N GLU A 17 26.64 8.86 8.49
CA GLU A 17 25.72 9.91 8.96
C GLU A 17 24.26 9.46 8.88
N VAL A 18 23.86 8.80 7.79
CA VAL A 18 22.52 8.22 7.67
C VAL A 18 22.27 7.14 8.73
N MET A 19 23.26 6.31 9.04
CA MET A 19 23.15 5.29 10.10
C MET A 19 22.98 5.92 11.49
N ARG A 20 23.73 6.99 11.80
CA ARG A 20 23.57 7.76 13.04
C ARG A 20 22.20 8.42 13.14
N ALA A 21 21.71 8.98 12.03
CA ALA A 21 20.37 9.54 11.95
C ALA A 21 19.29 8.45 12.16
N ARG A 22 19.48 7.23 11.66
CA ARG A 22 18.57 6.10 11.92
C ARG A 22 18.54 5.72 13.39
N LYS A 23 19.70 5.55 14.01
CA LYS A 23 19.83 5.24 15.44
C LYS A 23 19.19 6.34 16.31
N GLN A 24 19.30 7.60 15.89
CA GLN A 24 18.62 8.74 16.51
C GLN A 24 17.10 8.65 16.49
N ARG A 25 16.52 8.11 15.41
CA ARG A 25 15.06 7.88 15.31
C ARG A 25 14.61 6.68 16.13
N ASP A 26 15.45 5.66 16.24
CA ASP A 26 15.14 4.43 16.98
C ASP A 26 15.23 4.59 18.51
N PHE A 27 15.61 5.77 19.03
CA PHE A 27 15.71 6.01 20.47
C PHE A 27 14.37 5.98 21.21
N MET A 28 13.24 6.16 20.52
CA MET A 28 11.92 6.16 21.18
C MET A 28 11.34 4.75 21.40
N TYR A 29 11.78 3.74 20.65
CA TYR A 29 11.34 2.34 20.80
C TYR A 29 12.49 1.40 20.48
N THR A 30 12.85 0.53 21.41
CA THR A 30 13.84 -0.52 21.12
C THR A 30 13.33 -1.39 19.95
N PRO A 31 14.21 -1.86 19.05
CA PRO A 31 13.80 -2.69 17.90
C PRO A 31 13.03 -3.94 18.34
N ILE A 32 13.33 -4.44 19.54
CA ILE A 32 12.63 -5.54 20.20
C ILE A 32 11.18 -5.14 20.54
N GLN A 33 10.96 -3.98 21.16
CA GLN A 33 9.61 -3.50 21.48
C GLN A 33 8.77 -3.24 20.23
N ALA A 34 9.37 -2.69 19.17
CA ALA A 34 8.68 -2.49 17.89
C ALA A 34 8.20 -3.82 17.28
N ASN A 35 9.05 -4.86 17.32
CA ASN A 35 8.66 -6.19 16.87
C ASN A 35 7.53 -6.77 17.71
N TYR A 36 7.59 -6.65 19.04
CA TYR A 36 6.51 -7.13 19.92
C TYR A 36 5.15 -6.49 19.61
N LEU A 37 5.13 -5.21 19.22
CA LEU A 37 3.89 -4.51 18.85
C LEU A 37 3.30 -4.95 17.50
N THR A 38 4.08 -5.58 16.63
CA THR A 38 3.60 -6.05 15.31
C THR A 38 3.06 -7.48 15.33
N ILE A 39 3.52 -8.32 16.27
CA ILE A 39 3.02 -9.69 16.47
C ILE A 39 1.49 -9.75 16.57
N PRO A 40 0.81 -9.01 17.48
CA PRO A 40 -0.64 -9.08 17.60
C PRO A 40 -1.36 -8.58 16.35
N VAL A 41 -0.76 -7.63 15.61
CA VAL A 41 -1.29 -7.11 14.35
C VAL A 41 -1.33 -8.21 13.30
N TYR A 42 -0.24 -8.98 13.17
CA TYR A 42 -0.20 -10.11 12.24
C TYR A 42 -1.12 -11.25 12.66
N ALA A 43 -1.18 -11.59 13.95
CA ALA A 43 -2.07 -12.64 14.46
C ALA A 43 -3.55 -12.33 14.14
N MET A 44 -3.99 -11.09 14.41
CA MET A 44 -5.34 -10.64 14.08
C MET A 44 -5.58 -10.62 12.57
N ALA A 45 -4.59 -10.19 11.78
CA ALA A 45 -4.70 -10.21 10.33
C ALA A 45 -4.88 -11.64 9.79
N THR A 46 -4.13 -12.63 10.29
CA THR A 46 -4.27 -14.03 9.88
C THR A 46 -5.67 -14.58 10.19
N ILE A 47 -6.20 -14.28 11.38
CA ILE A 47 -7.57 -14.69 11.75
C ILE A 47 -8.60 -14.04 10.81
N ALA A 48 -8.47 -12.73 10.56
CA ALA A 48 -9.36 -12.00 9.67
C ALA A 48 -9.31 -12.54 8.23
N VAL A 49 -8.13 -12.86 7.72
CA VAL A 49 -7.94 -13.52 6.42
C VAL A 49 -8.66 -14.84 6.37
N GLY A 50 -8.53 -15.69 7.41
CA GLY A 50 -9.19 -16.99 7.45
C GLY A 50 -10.71 -16.86 7.39
N VAL A 51 -11.28 -15.97 8.21
CA VAL A 51 -12.73 -15.73 8.28
C VAL A 51 -13.27 -15.17 6.97
N LEU A 52 -12.63 -14.13 6.40
CA LEU A 52 -13.09 -13.53 5.15
C LEU A 52 -12.87 -14.44 3.95
N SER A 53 -11.80 -15.23 3.91
CA SER A 53 -11.58 -16.22 2.85
C SER A 53 -12.68 -17.29 2.87
N PHE A 54 -13.00 -17.82 4.05
CA PHE A 54 -14.08 -18.78 4.21
C PHE A 54 -15.44 -18.20 3.79
N LEU A 55 -15.72 -16.96 4.19
CA LEU A 55 -16.97 -16.28 3.84
C LEU A 55 -17.04 -15.98 2.33
N SER A 56 -15.92 -15.58 1.72
CA SER A 56 -15.78 -15.34 0.28
C SER A 56 -16.07 -16.60 -0.54
N ASP A 57 -15.57 -17.75 -0.08
CA ASP A 57 -15.80 -19.03 -0.74
C ASP A 57 -17.26 -19.48 -0.63
N ARG A 58 -17.92 -19.19 0.51
CA ARG A 58 -19.33 -19.52 0.69
C ARG A 58 -20.26 -18.65 -0.15
N LEU A 59 -19.94 -17.37 -0.30
CA LEU A 59 -20.80 -16.40 -1.00
C LEU A 59 -20.55 -16.35 -2.51
N ASN A 60 -19.45 -16.91 -3.02
CA ASN A 60 -19.02 -16.81 -4.42
C ASN A 60 -18.88 -15.35 -4.95
N THR A 61 -19.00 -14.33 -4.09
CA THR A 61 -18.94 -12.90 -4.43
C THR A 61 -17.50 -12.37 -4.39
N ARG A 62 -16.56 -13.10 -5.00
CA ARG A 62 -15.11 -12.79 -4.93
C ARG A 62 -14.78 -11.41 -5.51
N VAL A 63 -15.46 -11.03 -6.60
CA VAL A 63 -15.28 -9.73 -7.27
C VAL A 63 -15.80 -8.59 -6.40
N THR A 64 -16.95 -8.76 -5.75
CA THR A 64 -17.50 -7.76 -4.83
C THR A 64 -16.59 -7.54 -3.63
N LEU A 65 -16.03 -8.61 -3.07
CA LEU A 65 -15.07 -8.51 -1.97
C LEU A 65 -13.77 -7.83 -2.39
N LEU A 66 -13.26 -8.11 -3.59
CA LEU A 66 -12.10 -7.40 -4.15
C LEU A 66 -12.32 -5.89 -4.26
N ALA A 67 -13.54 -5.44 -4.57
CA ALA A 67 -13.88 -4.03 -4.65
C ALA A 67 -14.04 -3.35 -3.27
N VAL A 68 -14.50 -4.09 -2.26
CA VAL A 68 -14.81 -3.55 -0.92
C VAL A 68 -13.60 -3.55 0.02
N VAL A 69 -12.71 -4.55 -0.08
CA VAL A 69 -11.51 -4.68 0.78
C VAL A 69 -10.54 -3.47 0.74
N PRO A 70 -10.37 -2.69 -0.35
CA PRO A 70 -9.52 -1.50 -0.29
C PRO A 70 -10.14 -0.32 0.51
N ILE A 71 -11.46 -0.30 0.74
CA ILE A 71 -12.14 0.77 1.47
C ILE A 71 -11.57 0.93 2.91
N PRO A 72 -11.50 -0.13 3.74
CA PRO A 72 -10.89 -0.02 5.06
C PRO A 72 -9.42 0.43 5.01
N VAL A 73 -8.65 0.04 3.98
CA VAL A 73 -7.26 0.53 3.82
C VAL A 73 -7.21 2.05 3.71
N ILE A 74 -8.09 2.65 2.90
CA ILE A 74 -8.19 4.11 2.74
C ILE A 74 -8.58 4.77 4.06
N ILE A 75 -9.57 4.22 4.76
CA ILE A 75 -10.03 4.74 6.06
C ILE A 75 -8.89 4.70 7.09
N GLY A 76 -8.16 3.58 7.18
CA GLY A 76 -7.05 3.43 8.10
C GLY A 76 -5.93 4.45 7.84
N TYR A 77 -5.56 4.67 6.58
CA TYR A 77 -4.59 5.73 6.23
C TYR A 77 -5.11 7.13 6.55
N ALA A 78 -6.40 7.41 6.32
CA ALA A 78 -7.00 8.70 6.67
C ALA A 78 -6.94 8.97 8.20
N ILE A 79 -7.18 7.94 9.02
CA ILE A 79 -7.09 8.04 10.49
C ILE A 79 -5.66 8.36 10.94
N VAL A 80 -4.66 7.66 10.39
CA VAL A 80 -3.24 7.87 10.72
C VAL A 80 -2.77 9.28 10.34
N ILE A 81 -3.30 9.86 9.25
CA ILE A 81 -2.93 11.21 8.81
C ILE A 81 -3.59 12.30 9.67
N ARG A 82 -4.84 12.07 10.11
CA ARG A 82 -5.65 13.06 10.84
C ARG A 82 -5.37 13.07 12.34
N THR A 83 -4.96 11.94 12.92
CA THR A 83 -4.93 11.75 14.37
C THR A 83 -3.49 11.69 14.90
N ALA A 84 -3.19 12.50 15.91
CA ALA A 84 -1.91 12.45 16.64
C ALA A 84 -1.93 11.48 17.84
N ASN A 85 -3.09 10.89 18.15
CA ASN A 85 -3.23 9.94 19.25
C ASN A 85 -2.65 8.56 18.87
N ILE A 86 -1.69 8.10 19.66
CA ILE A 86 -0.95 6.83 19.46
C ILE A 86 -1.91 5.63 19.44
N ALA A 87 -2.94 5.60 20.31
CA ALA A 87 -3.87 4.47 20.38
C ALA A 87 -4.74 4.34 19.13
N ALA A 88 -5.22 5.48 18.60
CA ALA A 88 -6.03 5.50 17.38
C ALA A 88 -5.20 5.11 16.14
N SER A 89 -3.95 5.58 16.06
CA SER A 89 -3.01 5.19 14.99
C SER A 89 -2.65 3.71 15.08
N TYR A 90 -2.51 3.15 16.29
CA TYR A 90 -2.26 1.74 16.48
C TYR A 90 -3.46 0.88 16.02
N PHE A 91 -4.70 1.24 16.40
CA PHE A 91 -5.91 0.58 15.88
C PHE A 91 -6.02 0.65 14.35
N ALA A 92 -5.72 1.81 13.76
CA ALA A 92 -5.72 1.96 12.32
C ALA A 92 -4.73 1.01 11.62
N MET A 93 -3.57 0.71 12.24
CA MET A 93 -2.63 -0.27 11.69
C MET A 93 -3.19 -1.70 11.68
N PHE A 94 -4.01 -2.11 12.66
CA PHE A 94 -4.71 -3.41 12.62
C PHE A 94 -5.66 -3.50 11.42
N LEU A 95 -6.40 -2.43 11.19
CA LEU A 95 -7.40 -2.36 10.12
C LEU A 95 -6.74 -2.33 8.73
N VAL A 96 -5.63 -1.59 8.58
CA VAL A 96 -4.83 -1.57 7.34
C VAL A 96 -4.17 -2.92 7.09
N ALA A 97 -3.49 -3.49 8.08
CA ALA A 97 -2.77 -4.74 7.93
C ALA A 97 -3.69 -5.89 7.53
N SER A 98 -4.80 -6.08 8.27
CA SER A 98 -5.80 -7.11 7.96
C SER A 98 -6.32 -7.00 6.52
N SER A 99 -6.73 -5.81 6.10
CA SER A 99 -7.30 -5.57 4.77
C SER A 99 -6.30 -5.80 3.64
N ILE A 100 -5.03 -5.37 3.79
CA ILE A 100 -3.99 -5.60 2.79
C ILE A 100 -3.72 -7.10 2.62
N TYR A 101 -3.64 -7.86 3.71
CA TYR A 101 -3.44 -9.31 3.60
C TYR A 101 -4.61 -9.98 2.90
N ILE A 102 -5.86 -9.67 3.29
CA ILE A 102 -7.07 -10.21 2.66
C ILE A 102 -7.06 -9.93 1.14
N PHE A 103 -6.71 -8.71 0.74
CA PHE A 103 -6.64 -8.33 -0.67
C PHE A 103 -5.63 -9.19 -1.46
N ASN A 104 -4.43 -9.39 -0.93
CA ASN A 104 -3.40 -10.20 -1.58
C ASN A 104 -3.86 -11.65 -1.79
N TYR A 105 -4.48 -12.27 -0.78
CA TYR A 105 -5.01 -13.63 -0.90
C TYR A 105 -6.18 -13.72 -1.91
N LEU A 106 -7.11 -12.76 -1.89
CA LEU A 106 -8.23 -12.73 -2.83
C LEU A 106 -7.78 -12.56 -4.28
N VAL A 107 -6.82 -11.66 -4.54
CA VAL A 107 -6.29 -11.44 -5.90
C VAL A 107 -5.59 -12.70 -6.41
N LEU A 108 -4.77 -13.34 -5.57
CA LEU A 108 -4.07 -14.57 -5.95
C LEU A 108 -5.03 -15.69 -6.33
N THR A 109 -6.06 -15.89 -5.50
CA THR A 109 -7.11 -16.87 -5.75
C THR A 109 -7.96 -16.52 -6.98
N TRP A 110 -8.24 -15.24 -7.21
CA TRP A 110 -8.97 -14.79 -8.39
C TRP A 110 -8.17 -15.03 -9.67
N ILE A 111 -6.89 -14.68 -9.71
CA ILE A 111 -5.98 -14.96 -10.84
C ILE A 111 -5.99 -16.46 -11.11
N SER A 112 -5.83 -17.28 -10.07
CA SER A 112 -5.88 -18.73 -10.19
C SER A 112 -7.11 -19.16 -10.99
N ILE A 113 -8.31 -18.75 -10.61
CA ILE A 113 -9.57 -19.22 -11.24
C ILE A 113 -9.83 -18.65 -12.63
N ASN A 114 -9.36 -17.44 -12.93
CA ASN A 114 -9.56 -16.83 -14.25
C ASN A 114 -8.65 -17.45 -15.33
N LEU A 115 -7.61 -18.19 -14.94
CA LEU A 115 -6.73 -18.91 -15.85
C LEU A 115 -7.21 -20.35 -16.05
N ALA A 116 -7.78 -20.63 -17.22
CA ALA A 116 -8.39 -21.93 -17.56
C ALA A 116 -7.39 -23.09 -17.76
N LEU A 117 -6.11 -22.80 -18.03
CA LEU A 117 -5.10 -23.81 -18.31
C LEU A 117 -4.08 -23.90 -17.17
N ASP A 118 -3.84 -25.10 -16.65
CA ASP A 118 -2.93 -25.34 -15.52
C ASP A 118 -1.50 -24.86 -15.78
N TYR A 119 -0.99 -25.05 -17.02
CA TYR A 119 0.32 -24.54 -17.40
C TYR A 119 0.40 -23.01 -17.38
N LYS A 120 -0.69 -22.31 -17.76
CA LYS A 120 -0.75 -20.86 -17.69
C LYS A 120 -0.84 -20.38 -16.25
N ARG A 121 -1.62 -21.07 -15.40
CA ARG A 121 -1.75 -20.77 -13.98
C ARG A 121 -0.41 -20.91 -13.24
N SER A 122 0.32 -22.01 -13.49
CA SER A 122 1.63 -22.30 -12.87
C SER A 122 2.67 -21.23 -13.17
N VAL A 123 2.64 -20.63 -14.37
CA VAL A 123 3.56 -19.54 -14.75
C VAL A 123 3.06 -18.17 -14.28
N SER A 124 1.74 -17.93 -14.27
CA SER A 124 1.18 -16.61 -13.95
C SER A 124 1.27 -16.26 -12.46
N ILE A 125 1.05 -17.22 -11.57
CA ILE A 125 1.14 -17.02 -10.12
C ILE A 125 2.53 -16.50 -9.67
N PRO A 126 3.66 -17.14 -10.02
CA PRO A 126 4.98 -16.66 -9.63
C PRO A 126 5.35 -15.33 -10.28
N ILE A 127 4.88 -15.05 -11.50
CA ILE A 127 5.05 -13.73 -12.13
C ILE A 127 4.34 -12.65 -11.30
N PHE A 128 3.09 -12.90 -10.87
CA PHE A 128 2.35 -11.98 -10.01
C PHE A 128 3.08 -11.73 -8.68
N VAL A 129 3.55 -12.78 -8.02
CA VAL A 129 4.32 -12.67 -6.77
C VAL A 129 5.64 -11.91 -6.99
N SER A 130 6.29 -12.09 -8.14
CA SER A 130 7.51 -11.35 -8.47
C SER A 130 7.24 -9.85 -8.61
N VAL A 131 6.17 -9.47 -9.31
CA VAL A 131 5.73 -8.07 -9.43
C VAL A 131 5.38 -7.49 -8.05
N ALA A 132 4.71 -8.27 -7.19
CA ALA A 132 4.39 -7.85 -5.83
C ALA A 132 5.67 -7.53 -5.01
N ASN A 133 6.70 -8.39 -5.10
CA ASN A 133 7.99 -8.13 -4.44
C ASN A 133 8.69 -6.88 -4.98
N VAL A 134 8.69 -6.66 -6.31
CA VAL A 134 9.25 -5.44 -6.92
C VAL A 134 8.53 -4.19 -6.41
N SER A 135 7.20 -4.24 -6.27
CA SER A 135 6.43 -3.12 -5.72
C SER A 135 6.81 -2.77 -4.28
N GLY A 136 7.15 -3.78 -3.46
CA GLY A 136 7.63 -3.59 -2.09
C GLY A 136 8.99 -2.89 -2.04
N VAL A 137 9.91 -3.26 -2.94
CA VAL A 137 11.22 -2.61 -3.08
C VAL A 137 11.06 -1.16 -3.56
N LEU A 138 10.17 -0.90 -4.51
CA LEU A 138 9.88 0.47 -4.95
C LEU A 138 9.25 1.30 -3.81
N SER A 139 8.34 0.70 -3.04
CA SER A 139 7.70 1.39 -1.92
C SER A 139 8.69 1.75 -0.82
N SER A 140 9.72 0.95 -0.55
CA SER A 140 10.73 1.27 0.47
C SER A 140 11.66 2.41 0.03
N ASN A 141 11.88 2.56 -1.28
CA ASN A 141 12.67 3.65 -1.86
C ASN A 141 11.93 4.99 -1.95
N ILE A 142 10.59 4.99 -1.90
CA ILE A 142 9.75 6.21 -1.96
C ILE A 142 9.72 6.98 -0.64
N TYR A 143 10.21 6.42 0.47
CA TYR A 143 10.34 7.12 1.75
C TYR A 143 11.79 7.58 1.99
N PRO A 144 12.24 8.71 1.43
CA PRO A 144 13.50 9.30 1.86
C PRO A 144 13.40 9.65 3.35
N ALA A 145 14.48 9.38 4.10
CA ALA A 145 14.54 9.67 5.54
C ALA A 145 14.41 11.17 5.88
N THR A 146 14.38 12.03 4.86
CA THR A 146 14.37 13.49 4.91
C THR A 146 12.97 14.09 5.21
N ASP A 147 11.86 13.37 4.94
CA ASP A 147 10.48 13.92 5.03
C ASP A 147 9.70 13.54 6.30
N ALA A 148 10.40 13.29 7.41
CA ALA A 148 9.74 13.11 8.71
C ALA A 148 9.25 14.46 9.27
N PRO A 149 8.11 14.54 10.02
CA PRO A 149 7.31 13.45 10.58
C PRO A 149 5.99 13.17 9.84
N ARG A 150 5.70 13.87 8.74
CA ARG A 150 4.45 13.71 7.98
C ARG A 150 4.81 13.31 6.56
N TYR A 151 4.74 12.01 6.29
CA TYR A 151 5.02 11.40 4.99
C TYR A 151 3.93 11.76 3.95
N ILE A 152 3.89 13.03 3.54
CA ILE A 152 2.90 13.63 2.63
C ILE A 152 3.01 13.07 1.20
N ILE A 153 4.18 12.48 0.85
CA ILE A 153 4.52 12.01 -0.50
C ILE A 153 3.57 10.92 -1.01
N ARG A 154 3.09 10.01 -0.15
CA ARG A 154 2.16 8.97 -0.61
C ARG A 154 0.78 9.52 -0.97
N ASN A 155 0.28 10.50 -0.21
CA ASN A 155 -0.98 11.15 -0.54
C ASN A 155 -0.83 12.02 -1.80
N SER A 156 0.33 12.64 -2.00
CA SER A 156 0.58 13.47 -3.20
C SER A 156 0.66 12.65 -4.48
N VAL A 157 1.13 11.39 -4.47
CA VAL A 157 1.16 10.55 -5.67
C VAL A 157 -0.24 10.13 -6.12
N SER A 158 -1.11 9.72 -5.19
CA SER A 158 -2.52 9.42 -5.51
C SER A 158 -3.26 10.68 -5.97
N LEU A 159 -3.04 11.82 -5.31
CA LEU A 159 -3.57 13.14 -5.73
C LEU A 159 -2.99 13.61 -7.07
N ALA A 160 -1.72 13.34 -7.36
CA ALA A 160 -1.04 13.74 -8.59
C ALA A 160 -1.53 12.94 -9.80
N LEU A 161 -1.81 11.64 -9.63
CA LEU A 161 -2.42 10.83 -10.69
C LEU A 161 -3.83 11.33 -11.02
N LEU A 162 -4.65 11.61 -10.00
CA LEU A 162 -5.99 12.20 -10.17
C LEU A 162 -5.92 13.59 -10.82
N ARG A 163 -5.01 14.46 -10.37
CA ARG A 163 -4.79 15.80 -10.94
C ARG A 163 -4.27 15.73 -12.37
N SER A 164 -3.39 14.77 -12.69
CA SER A 164 -2.87 14.57 -14.05
C SER A 164 -3.96 14.08 -15.02
N CYS A 165 -4.87 13.22 -14.55
CA CYS A 165 -6.07 12.85 -15.31
C CYS A 165 -7.00 14.05 -15.54
N ASN A 166 -7.23 14.88 -14.51
CA ASN A 166 -8.04 16.10 -14.64
C ASN A 166 -7.41 17.11 -15.61
N MET A 167 -6.08 17.32 -15.56
CA MET A 167 -5.38 18.23 -16.49
C MET A 167 -5.39 17.74 -17.94
N LYS A 168 -5.32 16.43 -18.19
CA LYS A 168 -5.47 15.88 -19.55
C LYS A 168 -6.89 16.12 -20.10
N LYS A 169 -7.91 15.95 -19.27
CA LYS A 169 -9.30 16.26 -19.65
C LYS A 169 -9.51 17.75 -19.90
N GLU A 170 -8.92 18.62 -19.08
CA GLU A 170 -8.98 20.08 -19.23
C GLU A 170 -8.29 20.59 -20.50
N LYS A 171 -7.19 19.96 -20.92
CA LYS A 171 -6.56 20.21 -22.22
C LYS A 171 -7.45 19.82 -23.40
N LEU A 172 -8.12 18.67 -23.34
CA LEU A 172 -9.04 18.22 -24.40
C LEU A 172 -10.28 19.13 -24.51
N ILE A 173 -10.73 19.72 -23.40
CA ILE A 173 -11.80 20.74 -23.40
C ILE A 173 -11.28 22.07 -23.99
N ALA A 174 -10.03 22.45 -23.71
CA ALA A 174 -9.41 23.65 -24.28
C ALA A 174 -9.13 23.52 -25.79
N ASP A 175 -8.87 22.31 -26.28
CA ASP A 175 -8.72 21.98 -27.71
C ASP A 175 -10.06 21.93 -28.44
N GLY A 176 -11.19 22.15 -27.75
CA GLY A 176 -12.53 22.32 -28.35
C GLY A 176 -13.29 21.02 -28.61
N GLU A 177 -12.84 19.88 -28.05
CA GLU A 177 -13.54 18.61 -28.21
C GLU A 177 -14.78 18.53 -27.31
N THR A 178 -15.96 18.57 -27.94
CA THR A 178 -17.25 18.60 -27.23
C THR A 178 -17.78 17.19 -26.90
N GLU A 179 -17.24 16.13 -27.50
CA GLU A 179 -17.65 14.75 -27.26
C GLU A 179 -16.51 13.73 -27.51
N ASN A 180 -16.09 12.99 -26.47
CA ASN A 180 -15.07 11.93 -26.56
C ASN A 180 -15.70 10.54 -26.83
N GLY A 181 -16.99 10.49 -27.21
CA GLY A 181 -17.74 9.25 -27.49
C GLY A 181 -17.72 8.20 -26.36
N LYS A 182 -17.43 8.61 -25.12
CA LYS A 182 -17.24 7.74 -23.96
C LYS A 182 -18.16 8.19 -22.82
N GLU A 183 -19.00 7.31 -22.33
CA GLU A 183 -19.91 7.55 -21.20
C GLU A 183 -19.32 7.10 -19.85
N GLY A 184 -19.79 7.72 -18.77
CA GLY A 184 -19.38 7.43 -17.39
C GLY A 184 -18.05 8.06 -16.99
N ASP A 185 -17.24 7.32 -16.22
CA ASP A 185 -15.99 7.77 -15.59
C ASP A 185 -14.95 8.37 -16.58
N ARG A 186 -15.04 7.95 -17.84
CA ARG A 186 -14.15 8.38 -18.95
C ARG A 186 -14.68 9.58 -19.75
N GLY A 187 -15.85 10.13 -19.39
CA GLY A 187 -16.41 11.32 -20.04
C GLY A 187 -15.58 12.58 -19.78
N LEU A 188 -15.59 13.51 -20.74
CA LEU A 188 -14.91 14.81 -20.69
C LEU A 188 -15.38 15.66 -19.51
N TYR A 189 -16.69 15.69 -19.27
CA TYR A 189 -17.32 16.51 -18.23
C TYR A 189 -17.36 15.86 -16.85
N PHE A 190 -16.94 14.59 -16.72
CA PHE A 190 -16.85 13.92 -15.43
C PHE A 190 -15.56 14.31 -14.71
N LYS A 191 -15.70 15.17 -13.69
CA LYS A 191 -14.61 15.68 -12.86
C LYS A 191 -14.65 14.99 -11.50
N TYR A 192 -13.54 14.36 -11.11
CA TYR A 192 -13.42 13.82 -9.76
C TYR A 192 -13.40 14.98 -8.77
N LEU A 193 -14.42 15.03 -7.90
CA LEU A 193 -14.47 15.97 -6.78
C LEU A 193 -13.44 15.52 -5.74
N LEU A 194 -12.57 16.44 -5.36
CA LEU A 194 -11.44 16.28 -4.45
C LEU A 194 -11.89 16.57 -3.02
#